data_AF-A0A7X1HEA9-F1
#
_entry.id   AF-A0A7X1HEA9-F1
#
_cell.length_a   1.000
_cell.length_b   1.000
_cell.length_c   1.000
_cell.angle_alpha   90.00
_cell.angle_beta   90.00
_cell.angle_gamma   90.00
#
_symmetry.space_group_name_H-M   'P 1'
#
loop_
_entity.id
_entity.type
_entity.pdbx_description
1 polymer ?
#
loop_
_entity_poly.entity_id
_entity_poly.type
_entity_poly.pdbx_seq_one_letter_code
_entity_poly.pdbx_strand_id
1 'polypeptide(L)'
;MAINVNNPEADALTRQFAQMAGVGITDAIVIAMKEAIERRSRAETPLETAARLRARYEVVPGDLATHPLPRQVFDAMWDDA
;
A
#
# COMPACT_ATOMS: atom_id res chain seq x y z
N MET A 1 -11.13 19.60 14.70
CA MET A 1 -11.74 18.98 15.90
C MET A 1 -10.92 17.74 16.27
N ALA A 2 -10.71 17.49 17.55
CA ALA A 2 -9.96 16.32 18.02
C ALA A 2 -10.90 15.14 18.31
N ILE A 3 -10.54 13.95 17.84
CA ILE A 3 -11.20 12.69 18.23
C ILE A 3 -10.50 12.20 19.49
N ASN A 4 -11.25 11.99 20.57
CA ASN A 4 -10.69 11.43 21.81
C ASN A 4 -10.82 9.90 21.79
N VAL A 5 -9.72 9.21 22.07
CA VAL A 5 -9.67 7.74 22.10
C VAL A 5 -9.68 7.30 23.57
N ASN A 6 -10.84 6.87 24.05
CA ASN A 6 -11.03 6.50 25.46
C ASN A 6 -10.74 5.02 25.74
N ASN A 7 -10.42 4.26 24.69
CA ASN A 7 -10.07 2.85 24.78
C ASN A 7 -8.54 2.72 24.92
N PRO A 8 -8.02 2.10 25.99
CA PRO A 8 -6.58 1.99 26.24
C PRO A 8 -5.80 1.25 25.15
N GLU A 9 -6.39 0.22 24.55
CA GLU A 9 -5.78 -0.55 23.48
C GLU A 9 -5.64 0.30 22.21
N ALA A 10 -6.69 1.04 21.85
CA ALA A 10 -6.67 1.93 20.70
C ALA A 10 -5.67 3.09 20.87
N ASP A 11 -5.51 3.64 22.07
CA ASP A 11 -4.47 4.64 22.36
C ASP A 11 -3.07 4.04 22.20
N ALA A 12 -2.82 2.85 22.75
CA ALA A 12 -1.54 2.16 22.63
C ALA A 12 -1.17 1.87 21.16
N LEU A 13 -2.11 1.33 20.38
CA LEU A 13 -1.94 1.07 18.95
C LEU A 13 -1.67 2.36 18.16
N THR A 14 -2.40 3.43 18.45
CA THR A 14 -2.21 4.72 17.78
C THR A 14 -0.84 5.30 18.08
N ARG A 15 -0.37 5.24 19.33
CA ARG A 15 0.97 5.71 19.71
C ARG A 15 2.07 4.90 19.03
N GLN A 16 1.92 3.58 19.01
CA GLN A 16 2.85 2.70 18.32
C GLN A 16 2.94 3.04 16.84
N PHE A 17 1.80 3.20 16.17
CA PHE A 17 1.75 3.54 14.76
C PHE A 17 2.32 4.95 14.48
N ALA A 18 2.00 5.94 15.30
CA ALA A 18 2.55 7.29 15.21
C ALA A 18 4.08 7.29 15.31
N GLN A 19 4.65 6.47 16.21
CA GLN A 19 6.09 6.32 16.35
C GLN A 19 6.71 5.64 15.11
N MET A 20 6.08 4.60 14.58
CA MET A 20 6.56 3.91 13.38
C MET A 20 6.54 4.81 12.14
N ALA A 21 5.47 5.60 11.98
CA ALA A 21 5.28 6.49 10.84
C ALA A 21 5.97 7.85 11.00
N GLY A 22 6.47 8.19 12.20
CA GLY A 22 7.12 9.48 12.47
C GLY A 22 6.17 10.68 12.40
N VAL A 23 4.89 10.48 12.74
CA VAL A 23 3.83 11.50 12.63
C VAL A 23 3.15 11.78 13.97
N GLY A 24 2.35 12.84 14.04
CA GLY A 24 1.52 13.12 15.22
C GLY A 24 0.40 12.10 15.38
N ILE A 25 -0.14 11.96 16.61
CA ILE A 25 -1.22 11.02 16.94
C ILE A 25 -2.45 11.20 16.02
N THR A 26 -2.88 12.45 15.80
CA THR A 26 -4.02 12.74 14.91
C THR A 26 -3.77 12.27 13.48
N ASP A 27 -2.56 12.51 12.94
CA ASP A 27 -2.19 12.11 11.58
C ASP A 27 -2.12 10.58 11.47
N ALA A 28 -1.56 9.91 12.48
CA ALA A 28 -1.56 8.46 12.59
C ALA A 28 -2.98 7.87 12.51
N ILE A 29 -3.96 8.46 13.22
CA ILE A 29 -5.37 8.02 13.15
C ILE A 29 -5.91 8.18 11.72
N VAL A 30 -5.68 9.34 11.09
CA VAL A 30 -6.18 9.60 9.74
C VAL A 30 -5.56 8.64 8.72
N ILE A 31 -4.25 8.38 8.80
CA ILE A 31 -3.55 7.45 7.92
C ILE A 31 -4.10 6.03 8.12
N ALA A 32 -4.14 5.55 9.36
CA ALA A 32 -4.63 4.20 9.66
C ALA A 32 -6.07 3.98 9.16
N MET A 33 -6.95 4.98 9.35
CA MET A 33 -8.33 4.91 8.88
C MET A 33 -8.43 4.92 7.35
N LYS A 34 -7.64 5.77 6.66
CA LYS A 34 -7.59 5.79 5.20
C LYS A 34 -7.14 4.44 4.64
N GLU A 35 -6.05 3.89 5.17
CA GLU A 35 -5.52 2.59 4.74
C GLU A 35 -6.49 1.46 5.06
N ALA A 36 -7.15 1.49 6.22
CA ALA A 36 -8.11 0.47 6.61
C ALA A 36 -9.39 0.52 5.77
N ILE A 37 -9.79 1.71 5.29
CA ILE A 37 -10.87 1.87 4.31
C ILE A 37 -10.40 1.41 2.93
N GLU A 38 -9.23 1.87 2.46
CA GLU A 38 -8.67 1.50 1.15
C GLU A 38 -8.46 -0.01 1.03
N ARG A 39 -7.96 -0.67 2.08
CA ARG A 39 -7.79 -2.12 2.15
C ARG A 39 -9.11 -2.87 2.02
N ARG A 40 -10.21 -2.29 2.52
CA ARG A 40 -11.55 -2.90 2.45
C ARG A 40 -12.29 -2.52 1.18
N SER A 41 -12.03 -1.33 0.61
CA SER A 41 -12.70 -0.82 -0.59
C SER A 41 -12.00 -1.28 -1.88
N ARG A 42 -10.68 -1.50 -1.85
CA ARG A 42 -9.93 -2.16 -2.93
C ARG A 42 -9.89 -3.66 -2.73
N ALA A 43 -11.06 -4.29 -2.84
CA ALA A 43 -11.12 -5.69 -3.25
C ALA A 43 -10.81 -5.83 -4.77
N GLU A 44 -9.85 -5.05 -5.29
CA GLU A 44 -9.31 -5.24 -6.64
C GLU A 44 -8.34 -6.43 -6.56
N THR A 45 -8.56 -7.42 -7.42
CA THR A 45 -7.59 -8.48 -7.66
C THR A 45 -6.26 -7.89 -8.16
N PRO A 46 -5.12 -8.58 -7.99
CA PRO A 46 -3.84 -8.13 -8.54
C PRO A 46 -3.89 -7.80 -10.04
N LEU A 47 -4.71 -8.53 -10.80
CA LEU A 47 -4.94 -8.30 -12.23
C LEU A 47 -5.67 -6.97 -12.50
N GLU A 48 -6.74 -6.69 -11.76
CA GLU A 48 -7.47 -5.42 -11.88
C GLU A 48 -6.61 -4.23 -11.47
N THR A 49 -5.82 -4.38 -10.40
CA THR A 49 -4.85 -3.37 -9.97
C THR A 49 -3.81 -3.10 -11.07
N ALA A 50 -3.25 -4.16 -11.68
CA ALA A 50 -2.30 -4.02 -12.78
C ALA A 50 -2.94 -3.34 -14.00
N ALA A 51 -4.18 -3.68 -14.35
CA ALA A 51 -4.92 -3.05 -15.44
C ALA A 51 -5.16 -1.55 -15.19
N ARG A 52 -5.60 -1.18 -13.98
CA ARG A 52 -5.81 0.23 -13.59
C ARG A 52 -4.52 1.04 -13.64
N LEU A 53 -3.40 0.48 -13.18
CA LEU A 53 -2.09 1.13 -13.24
C LEU A 53 -1.63 1.32 -14.69
N ARG A 54 -1.75 0.28 -15.54
CA ARG A 54 -1.42 0.38 -16.97
C ARG A 54 -2.23 1.48 -17.65
N ALA A 55 -3.53 1.56 -17.38
CA ALA A 55 -4.39 2.62 -17.91
C ALA A 55 -3.98 4.02 -17.41
N ARG A 56 -3.65 4.16 -16.12
CA ARG A 56 -3.24 5.46 -15.54
C ARG A 56 -1.94 6.00 -16.13
N TYR A 57 -1.00 5.12 -16.43
CA TYR A 57 0.32 5.49 -16.96
C TYR A 57 0.43 5.28 -18.47
N GLU A 58 -0.69 5.01 -19.16
CA GLU A 58 -0.75 4.79 -20.61
C GLU A 58 0.21 3.69 -21.12
N VAL A 59 0.44 2.67 -20.27
CA VAL A 59 1.30 1.54 -20.59
C VAL A 59 0.51 0.49 -21.34
N VAL A 60 0.84 0.29 -22.62
CA VAL A 60 0.31 -0.81 -23.43
C VAL A 60 1.30 -1.98 -23.36
N PRO A 61 0.96 -3.11 -22.71
CA PRO A 61 1.84 -4.27 -22.72
C PRO A 61 1.94 -4.82 -24.15
N GLY A 62 3.16 -4.90 -24.66
CA GLY A 62 3.45 -5.68 -25.87
C GLY A 62 3.28 -7.17 -25.60
N ASP A 63 3.29 -7.98 -26.66
CA ASP A 63 3.01 -9.42 -26.58
C ASP A 63 3.96 -10.19 -25.64
N LEU A 64 5.20 -9.71 -25.51
CA LEU A 64 6.20 -10.26 -24.59
C LEU A 64 5.95 -9.89 -23.12
N ALA A 65 5.27 -8.77 -22.85
CA ALA A 65 5.01 -8.26 -21.49
C ALA A 65 3.80 -8.94 -20.82
N THR A 66 3.13 -9.86 -21.52
CA THR A 66 2.07 -10.72 -20.96
C THR A 66 2.61 -12.02 -20.37
N HIS A 67 3.88 -12.35 -20.66
CA HIS A 67 4.55 -13.55 -20.18
C HIS A 67 5.44 -13.22 -18.98
N PRO A 68 5.51 -14.09 -17.96
CA PRO A 68 6.45 -13.92 -16.87
C PRO A 68 7.89 -13.84 -17.38
N LEU A 69 8.69 -12.95 -16.79
CA LEU A 69 10.11 -12.91 -17.09
C LEU A 69 10.79 -14.23 -16.64
N PRO A 70 11.79 -14.72 -17.39
CA PRO A 70 12.63 -15.80 -16.91
C PRO A 70 13.27 -15.43 -15.58
N ARG A 71 13.31 -16.39 -14.64
CA ARG A 71 13.84 -16.17 -13.28
C ARG A 71 15.22 -15.51 -13.26
N GLN A 72 16.11 -15.91 -14.18
CA GLN A 72 17.46 -15.37 -14.30
C GLN A 72 17.48 -13.84 -14.55
N VAL A 73 16.48 -13.32 -15.27
CA VAL A 73 16.36 -11.87 -15.54
C VAL A 73 15.89 -11.13 -14.29
N PHE A 74 14.99 -11.74 -13.50
CA PHE A 74 14.53 -11.18 -12.24
C PHE A 74 15.66 -11.12 -11.19
N ASP A 75 16.40 -12.22 -11.05
CA ASP A 75 17.51 -12.31 -10.09
C ASP A 75 18.59 -11.26 -10.42
N ALA A 76 18.97 -11.11 -11.69
CA ALA A 76 19.93 -10.11 -12.14
C ALA A 76 19.51 -8.64 -11.90
N MET A 77 18.21 -8.34 -11.83
CA MET A 77 17.72 -6.98 -11.52
C MET A 77 17.85 -6.62 -10.03
N TRP A 78 18.01 -7.63 -9.15
CA TRP A 78 18.04 -7.47 -7.70
C TRP A 78 19.39 -7.84 -7.06
N ASP A 79 20.32 -8.43 -7.79
CA ASP A 79 21.66 -8.82 -7.31
C ASP A 79 22.63 -7.63 -7.11
N ASP A 80 22.24 -6.41 -7.48
CA ASP A 80 23.04 -5.17 -7.31
C ASP A 80 22.64 -4.31 -6.09
N ALA A 81 21.92 -4.87 -5.09
CA ALA A 81 21.48 -4.16 -3.88
C ALA A 81 22.28 -4.50 -2.61
#